data_AF-A0A1P8DN45-F1
#
_entry.id   AF-A0A1P8DN45-F1
#
_cell.length_a   1.000
_cell.length_b   1.000
_cell.length_c   1.000
_cell.angle_alpha   90.00
_cell.angle_beta   90.00
_cell.angle_gamma   90.00
#
_symmetry.space_group_name_H-M   'P 1'
#
loop_
_entity.id
_entity.type
_entity.pdbx_description
1 polymer ?
#
loop_
_entity_poly.entity_id
_entity_poly.type
_entity_poly.pdbx_seq_one_letter_code
_entity_poly.pdbx_strand_id
1 'polypeptide(L)'
;MHFTTFLKKHFDIEKVVGTSDSGNDTESIYVYEKGNDCEPLFILHESWLNAEIKKCGVWTIGNIYSTLEHGKEYSEQELIKMIKEGKVISKY
;
A
#
# COMPACT_ATOMS: atom_id res chain seq x y z
N MET A 1 11.94 10.07 7.49
CA MET A 1 10.58 9.77 7.95
C MET A 1 10.19 8.43 7.32
N HIS A 2 9.86 7.41 8.11
CA HIS A 2 9.46 6.11 7.56
C HIS A 2 8.07 6.22 6.91
N PHE A 3 7.89 5.59 5.74
CA PHE A 3 6.65 5.65 4.97
C PHE A 3 5.44 5.15 5.77
N THR A 4 5.60 4.10 6.56
CA THR A 4 4.55 3.54 7.42
C THR A 4 4.13 4.52 8.53
N THR A 5 5.07 5.31 9.07
CA THR A 5 4.78 6.40 10.00
C THR A 5 4.00 7.51 9.31
N PHE A 6 4.30 7.80 8.03
CA PHE A 6 3.52 8.76 7.24
C PHE A 6 2.09 8.26 7.01
N LEU A 7 1.92 7.00 6.65
CA LEU A 7 0.59 6.40 6.45
C LEU A 7 -0.25 6.47 7.74
N LYS A 8 0.28 6.02 8.89
CA LYS A 8 -0.40 6.08 10.20
C LYS A 8 -0.89 7.47 10.61
N LYS A 9 -0.30 8.54 10.07
CA LYS A 9 -0.73 9.91 10.35
C LYS A 9 -2.06 10.23 9.64
N HIS A 10 -2.25 9.71 8.43
CA HIS A 10 -3.36 10.04 7.53
C HIS A 10 -4.44 8.95 7.53
N PHE A 11 -4.07 7.70 7.76
CA PHE A 11 -4.90 6.51 7.64
C PHE A 11 -4.70 5.58 8.82
N ASP A 12 -5.65 4.68 9.03
CA ASP A 12 -5.40 3.48 9.81
C ASP A 12 -4.75 2.43 8.91
N ILE A 13 -3.77 1.69 9.44
CA ILE A 13 -3.07 0.67 8.66
C ILE A 13 -2.88 -0.62 9.45
N GLU A 14 -2.92 -1.72 8.72
CA GLU A 14 -2.60 -3.05 9.19
C GLU A 14 -1.47 -3.63 8.34
N LYS A 15 -0.46 -4.19 8.99
CA LYS A 15 0.66 -4.86 8.33
C LYS A 15 0.46 -6.36 8.43
N VAL A 16 0.47 -7.02 7.29
CA VAL A 16 0.35 -8.46 7.18
C VAL A 16 1.62 -8.98 6.52
N VAL A 17 2.28 -9.94 7.16
CA VAL A 17 3.39 -10.68 6.57
C VAL A 17 2.87 -12.04 6.15
N GLY A 18 3.03 -12.35 4.88
CA GLY A 18 2.71 -13.65 4.31
C GLY A 18 3.96 -14.31 3.75
N THR A 19 3.75 -15.48 3.13
CA THR A 19 4.79 -16.17 2.37
C THR A 19 4.29 -16.34 0.95
N SER A 20 5.08 -15.91 -0.02
CA SER A 20 4.82 -16.13 -1.44
C SER A 20 4.96 -17.61 -1.80
N ASP A 21 4.40 -18.01 -2.96
CA ASP A 21 4.54 -19.38 -3.49
C ASP A 21 6.01 -19.79 -3.74
N SER A 22 6.90 -18.81 -3.88
CA SER A 22 8.35 -19.02 -4.02
C SER A 22 9.08 -19.20 -2.69
N GLY A 23 8.37 -19.15 -1.56
CA GLY A 23 8.93 -19.30 -0.21
C GLY A 23 9.52 -18.02 0.38
N ASN A 24 9.39 -16.87 -0.30
CA ASN A 24 9.85 -15.58 0.24
C ASN A 24 8.78 -14.94 1.11
N ASP A 25 9.21 -14.36 2.23
CA ASP A 25 8.37 -13.51 3.05
C ASP A 25 7.92 -12.28 2.25
N THR A 26 6.63 -12.00 2.26
CA THR A 26 6.02 -10.85 1.59
C THR A 26 5.28 -9.98 2.60
N GLU A 27 5.53 -8.67 2.56
CA GLU A 27 4.75 -7.70 3.33
C GLU A 27 3.60 -7.14 2.49
N SER A 28 2.44 -7.02 3.12
CA SER A 28 1.31 -6.26 2.62
C SER A 28 0.85 -5.26 3.67
N ILE A 29 0.47 -4.06 3.23
CA ILE A 29 -0.06 -3.01 4.09
C ILE A 29 -1.49 -2.71 3.64
N TYR A 30 -2.45 -3.01 4.49
CA TYR A 30 -3.84 -2.66 4.29
C TYR A 30 -4.02 -1.24 4.81
N VAL A 31 -4.59 -0.37 3.98
CA VAL A 31 -4.77 1.06 4.29
C VAL A 31 -6.26 1.35 4.34
N TYR A 32 -6.71 1.86 5.48
CA TYR A 32 -8.10 2.12 5.79
C TYR A 32 -8.34 3.62 6.00
N GLU A 33 -9.59 4.05 5.85
CA GLU A 33 -9.98 5.38 6.31
C GLU A 33 -9.82 5.49 7.82
N LYS A 34 -9.49 6.69 8.29
CA LYS A 34 -9.25 6.91 9.71
C LYS A 34 -10.54 6.76 10.51
N GLY A 35 -10.55 5.84 11.47
CA GLY A 35 -11.73 5.50 12.27
C GLY A 35 -12.74 4.59 11.58
N ASN A 36 -12.39 3.99 10.44
CA ASN A 36 -13.21 3.01 9.73
C ASN A 36 -12.37 1.79 9.35
N ASP A 37 -12.66 0.64 9.95
CA ASP A 37 -11.91 -0.61 9.79
C ASP A 37 -12.67 -1.67 8.97
N CYS A 38 -13.83 -1.32 8.40
CA CYS A 38 -14.67 -2.30 7.71
C CYS A 38 -14.09 -2.74 6.37
N GLU A 39 -13.56 -1.82 5.55
CA GLU A 39 -12.99 -2.14 4.23
C GLU A 39 -11.75 -1.28 3.93
N PRO A 40 -10.66 -1.87 3.39
CA PRO A 40 -9.46 -1.12 3.04
C PRO A 40 -9.69 -0.25 1.80
N LEU A 41 -9.27 1.02 1.84
CA LEU A 41 -9.25 1.91 0.68
C LEU A 41 -8.37 1.35 -0.45
N PHE A 42 -7.22 0.81 -0.07
CA PHE A 42 -6.31 0.10 -0.95
C PHE A 42 -5.36 -0.77 -0.12
N ILE A 43 -4.78 -1.76 -0.79
CA ILE A 43 -3.74 -2.62 -0.22
C ILE A 43 -2.42 -2.31 -0.95
N LEU A 44 -1.32 -2.21 -0.22
CA LEU A 44 0.02 -2.11 -0.76
C LEU A 44 0.69 -3.46 -0.64
N HIS A 45 1.01 -4.09 -1.77
CA HIS A 45 1.82 -5.29 -1.81
C HIS A 45 3.26 -4.92 -2.13
N GLU A 46 4.23 -5.57 -1.48
CA GLU A 46 5.63 -5.41 -1.86
C GLU A 46 5.82 -5.67 -3.36
N SER A 47 6.55 -4.78 -4.02
CA SER A 47 6.92 -4.98 -5.42
C SER A 47 8.21 -5.81 -5.51
N TRP A 48 8.20 -6.74 -6.45
CA TRP A 48 9.32 -7.64 -6.74
C TRP A 48 9.62 -7.58 -8.24
N LEU A 49 10.90 -7.54 -8.60
CA LEU A 49 11.33 -7.62 -10.00
C LEU A 49 11.24 -9.06 -10.52
N ASN A 50 11.56 -10.01 -9.64
CA ASN A 50 11.47 -11.45 -9.84
C ASN A 50 11.36 -12.11 -8.45
N ALA A 51 11.36 -13.45 -8.40
CA ALA A 51 11.28 -14.20 -7.15
C ALA A 51 12.48 -13.99 -6.18
N GLU A 52 13.48 -13.18 -6.51
CA GLU A 52 14.67 -13.01 -5.65
C GLU A 52 14.92 -11.54 -5.27
N ILE A 53 14.48 -10.59 -6.11
CA ILE A 53 14.84 -9.18 -6.01
C ILE A 53 13.61 -8.34 -5.65
N LYS A 54 13.55 -7.94 -4.38
CA LYS A 54 12.58 -6.97 -3.87
C LYS A 54 12.91 -5.55 -4.32
N LYS A 55 11.92 -4.82 -4.83
CA LYS A 55 12.02 -3.39 -5.13
C LYS A 55 11.73 -2.57 -3.86
N CYS A 56 12.75 -2.27 -3.08
CA CYS A 56 12.60 -1.48 -1.86
C CYS A 56 12.01 -0.08 -2.16
N GLY A 57 11.00 0.31 -1.39
CA GLY A 57 10.33 1.61 -1.52
C GLY A 57 9.38 1.72 -2.71
N VAL A 58 9.03 0.60 -3.35
CA VAL A 58 8.02 0.50 -4.40
C VAL A 58 6.94 -0.49 -3.96
N TRP A 59 5.70 -0.10 -4.18
CA TRP A 59 4.51 -0.86 -3.77
C TRP A 59 3.58 -1.04 -4.95
N THR A 60 3.06 -2.25 -5.10
CA THR A 60 2.01 -2.58 -6.06
C THR A 60 0.64 -2.39 -5.40
N ILE A 61 -0.26 -1.66 -6.04
CA ILE A 61 -1.61 -1.44 -5.53
C ILE A 61 -2.45 -2.71 -5.71
N GLY A 62 -2.90 -3.28 -4.60
CA GLY A 62 -3.82 -4.40 -4.52
C GLY A 62 -5.28 -3.98 -4.63
N ASN A 63 -6.19 -4.73 -3.99
CA ASN A 63 -7.63 -4.47 -4.04
C ASN A 63 -7.95 -2.98 -3.74
N ILE A 64 -8.80 -2.34 -4.55
CA ILE A 64 -9.04 -0.89 -4.52
C ILE A 64 -10.50 -0.52 -4.30
N TYR A 65 -10.75 0.26 -3.25
CA TYR A 65 -11.94 1.08 -3.07
C TYR A 65 -11.65 2.59 -3.27
N SER A 66 -10.44 2.91 -3.72
CA SER A 66 -9.96 4.27 -3.97
C SER A 66 -9.77 4.58 -5.47
N THR A 67 -9.41 5.83 -5.75
CA THR A 67 -9.06 6.36 -7.09
C THR A 67 -7.78 5.77 -7.70
N LEU A 68 -6.98 5.03 -6.94
CA LEU A 68 -5.76 4.39 -7.45
C LEU A 68 -6.07 3.29 -8.46
N GLU A 69 -5.06 2.94 -9.25
CA GLU A 69 -5.15 1.91 -10.31
C GLU A 69 -4.64 0.58 -9.77
N HIS A 70 -5.48 -0.47 -9.85
CA HIS A 70 -5.14 -1.82 -9.40
C HIS A 70 -3.98 -2.39 -10.23
N GLY A 71 -3.04 -3.08 -9.58
CA GLY A 71 -1.87 -3.70 -10.20
C GLY A 71 -0.76 -2.72 -10.56
N LYS A 72 -0.96 -1.41 -10.35
CA LYS A 72 0.05 -0.39 -10.66
C LYS A 72 1.09 -0.28 -9.57
N GLU A 73 2.34 -0.09 -9.97
CA GLU A 73 3.44 0.19 -9.06
C GLU A 73 3.56 1.70 -8.80
N TYR A 74 3.76 2.07 -7.54
CA TYR A 74 4.11 3.42 -7.14
C TYR A 74 5.27 3.39 -6.15
N SER A 75 6.18 4.35 -6.27
CA SER A 75 7.15 4.62 -5.23
C SER A 75 6.49 5.23 -3.98
N GLU A 76 7.11 5.05 -2.82
CA GLU A 76 6.67 5.70 -1.57
C GLU A 76 6.59 7.22 -1.73
N GLN A 77 7.50 7.82 -2.51
CA GLN A 77 7.51 9.27 -2.76
C GLN A 77 6.27 9.71 -3.56
N GLU A 78 5.88 8.95 -4.59
CA GLU A 78 4.68 9.23 -5.37
C GLU A 78 3.42 9.07 -4.52
N LEU A 79 3.33 8.00 -3.72
CA LEU A 79 2.21 7.78 -2.81
C LEU A 79 2.10 8.91 -1.79
N ILE A 80 3.20 9.31 -1.17
CA ILE A 80 3.24 10.45 -0.23
C ILE A 80 2.72 11.72 -0.91
N LYS A 81 3.15 11.99 -2.15
CA LYS A 81 2.71 13.17 -2.91
C LYS A 81 1.22 13.12 -3.18
N MET A 82 0.70 12.00 -3.70
CA MET A 82 -0.73 11.85 -4.01
C MET A 82 -1.62 11.96 -2.76
N ILE A 83 -1.19 11.38 -1.65
CA ILE A 83 -1.92 11.47 -0.37
C ILE A 83 -1.94 12.92 0.13
N LYS A 84 -0.80 13.63 0.09
CA LYS A 84 -0.75 15.05 0.48
C LYS A 84 -1.58 15.96 -0.42
N GLU A 85 -1.67 15.63 -1.71
CA GLU A 85 -2.51 16.33 -2.69
C GLU A 85 -4.00 15.98 -2.57
N GLY A 86 -4.38 15.07 -1.65
CA GLY A 86 -5.78 14.65 -1.46
C GLY A 86 -6.35 13.87 -2.66
N LYS A 87 -5.48 13.27 -3.49
CA LYS A 87 -5.90 12.52 -4.69
C LYS A 87 -6.32 11.10 -4.39
N VAL A 88 -5.97 10.58 -3.22
CA VAL A 88 -6.36 9.26 -2.74
C VAL A 88 -7.62 9.41 -1.90
N ILE A 89 -8.77 9.23 -2.55
CA ILE A 89 -10.10 9.33 -1.93
C ILE A 89 -10.86 8.03 -2.17
N SER A 90 -11.79 7.71 -1.25
CA SER A 90 -12.80 6.68 -1.49
C SER A 90 -13.54 6.98 -2.80
N LYS A 91 -13.81 5.95 -3.60
CA LYS A 91 -14.65 6.05 -4.80
C LYS A 91 -16.15 6.16 -4.47
N TYR A 92 -16.53 5.94 -3.22
CA TYR A 92 -17.92 5.88 -2.76
C TYR A 92 -18.13 6.79 -1.55
#